data_AF-A0A3R9ZL28-F1
#
_entry.id   AF-A0A3R9ZL28-F1
#
_cell.length_a   1.000
_cell.length_b   1.000
_cell.length_c   1.000
_cell.angle_alpha   90.00
_cell.angle_beta   90.00
_cell.angle_gamma   90.00
#
_symmetry.space_group_name_H-M   'P 1'
#
loop_
_entity.id
_entity.type
_entity.pdbx_description
1 polymer ?
#
loop_
_entity_poly.entity_id
_entity_poly.type
_entity_poly.pdbx_seq_one_letter_code
_entity_poly.pdbx_strand_id
1 'polypeptide(L)'
;RREKVIQSLQEQNKLNDDLLARVNAAETKNALEEIYAPYRPKRTSKSFKAKEAGLGPIAEKIISEQIDPTEALAGFSHEDYPDVESQLDAIQHILIDDWAQNIPLTTELKATFAKTAVLKSTVASEEKKEVGKKFRDYFEFSEGVNKLPSHRLLAMLRGRQENVLGLKVDGEDDAPLARIETEYNLDQVQPQTRQDFLKQTAKLFWLGKVRPQIEHSLLTEKRLAAEAEAMQVFAENLR
;
A
#
# COMPACT_ATOMS: atom_id res chain seq x y z
N ARG A 1 -11.76 -17.54 -1.20
CA ARG A 1 -10.79 -17.66 -0.07
C ARG A 1 -10.34 -19.10 0.14
N ARG A 2 -11.26 -20.08 0.20
CA ARG A 2 -10.94 -21.51 0.27
C ARG A 2 -9.93 -21.97 -0.79
N GLU A 3 -10.17 -21.63 -2.06
CA GLU A 3 -9.23 -21.93 -3.15
C GLU A 3 -7.81 -21.39 -2.88
N LYS A 4 -7.68 -20.16 -2.38
CA LYS A 4 -6.37 -19.58 -2.02
C LYS A 4 -5.68 -20.34 -0.88
N VAL A 5 -6.44 -20.90 0.07
CA VAL A 5 -5.91 -21.74 1.14
C VAL A 5 -5.40 -23.07 0.56
N ILE A 6 -6.19 -23.73 -0.28
CA ILE A 6 -5.80 -24.98 -0.94
C ILE A 6 -4.54 -24.76 -1.79
N GLN A 7 -4.52 -23.72 -2.62
CA GLN A 7 -3.37 -23.36 -3.44
C GLN A 7 -2.12 -23.12 -2.58
N SER A 8 -2.24 -22.36 -1.48
CA SER A 8 -1.09 -22.12 -0.61
C SER A 8 -0.59 -23.39 0.10
N LEU A 9 -1.47 -24.32 0.44
CA LEU A 9 -1.08 -25.62 1.01
C LEU A 9 -0.38 -26.51 -0.01
N GLN A 10 -0.77 -26.44 -1.29
CA GLN A 10 -0.11 -27.14 -2.40
C GLN A 10 1.27 -26.56 -2.66
N GLU A 11 1.40 -25.24 -2.76
CA GLU A 11 2.68 -24.54 -2.96
C GLU A 11 3.69 -24.85 -1.84
N GLN A 12 3.22 -25.07 -0.61
CA GLN A 12 4.05 -25.46 0.53
C GLN A 12 4.31 -26.97 0.64
N ASN A 13 3.79 -27.78 -0.29
CA ASN A 13 3.79 -29.25 -0.22
C ASN A 13 3.25 -29.79 1.12
N LYS A 14 2.24 -29.13 1.68
CA LYS A 14 1.56 -29.50 2.95
C LYS A 14 0.16 -30.04 2.76
N LEU A 15 -0.40 -29.98 1.54
CA LEU A 15 -1.72 -30.51 1.24
C LEU A 15 -1.68 -32.05 1.24
N ASN A 16 -2.52 -32.67 2.07
CA ASN A 16 -2.83 -34.09 2.06
C ASN A 16 -4.35 -34.30 2.09
N ASP A 17 -4.81 -35.54 1.93
CA ASP A 17 -6.23 -35.85 1.81
C ASP A 17 -7.06 -35.45 3.05
N ASP A 18 -6.49 -35.63 4.26
CA ASP A 18 -7.13 -35.19 5.52
C ASP A 18 -7.31 -33.66 5.56
N LEU A 19 -6.25 -32.93 5.25
CA LEU A 19 -6.26 -31.47 5.29
C LEU A 19 -7.16 -30.89 4.19
N LEU A 20 -7.19 -31.51 3.01
CA LEU A 20 -8.11 -31.14 1.93
C LEU A 20 -9.56 -31.38 2.33
N ALA A 21 -9.87 -32.52 2.95
CA ALA A 21 -11.21 -32.82 3.47
C ALA A 21 -11.64 -31.79 4.53
N ARG A 22 -10.76 -31.45 5.48
CA ARG A 22 -11.02 -30.44 6.52
C ARG A 22 -11.25 -29.05 5.96
N VAL A 23 -10.44 -28.62 4.98
CA VAL A 23 -10.59 -27.32 4.29
C VAL A 23 -11.91 -27.24 3.50
N ASN A 24 -12.33 -28.34 2.86
CA ASN A 24 -13.59 -28.41 2.13
C ASN A 24 -14.81 -28.43 3.06
N ALA A 25 -14.69 -29.09 4.22
CA ALA A 25 -15.74 -29.16 5.23
C ALA A 25 -15.93 -27.87 6.05
N ALA A 26 -15.00 -26.91 5.97
CA ALA A 26 -15.11 -25.65 6.72
C ALA A 26 -16.27 -24.77 6.21
N GLU A 27 -17.35 -24.67 7.00
CA GLU A 27 -18.58 -23.94 6.64
C GLU A 27 -18.46 -22.42 6.77
N THR A 28 -17.59 -21.94 7.66
CA THR A 28 -17.39 -20.52 7.92
C THR A 28 -15.99 -20.06 7.55
N LYS A 29 -15.86 -18.76 7.26
CA LYS A 29 -14.55 -18.14 7.01
C LYS A 29 -13.60 -18.30 8.21
N ASN A 30 -14.12 -18.25 9.44
CA ASN A 30 -13.30 -18.38 10.64
C ASN A 30 -12.75 -19.80 10.81
N ALA A 31 -13.59 -20.83 10.65
CA ALA A 31 -13.16 -22.23 10.70
C ALA A 31 -12.08 -22.53 9.64
N LEU A 32 -12.24 -21.95 8.44
CA LEU A 32 -11.24 -22.06 7.38
C LEU A 32 -9.90 -21.39 7.78
N GLU A 33 -9.93 -20.23 8.43
CA GLU A 33 -8.72 -19.56 8.90
C GLU A 33 -8.03 -20.31 10.06
N GLU A 34 -8.79 -20.96 10.94
CA GLU A 34 -8.25 -21.78 12.03
C GLU A 34 -7.50 -23.02 11.50
N ILE A 35 -8.09 -23.73 10.53
CA ILE A 35 -7.42 -24.86 9.86
C ILE A 35 -6.15 -24.40 9.17
N TYR A 36 -6.18 -23.23 8.53
CA TYR A 36 -5.03 -22.69 7.82
C TYR A 36 -3.97 -22.05 8.73
N ALA A 37 -4.31 -21.70 9.98
CA ALA A 37 -3.44 -20.94 10.88
C ALA A 37 -2.02 -21.53 11.05
N PRO A 38 -1.83 -22.86 11.23
CA PRO A 38 -0.50 -23.47 11.38
C PRO A 38 0.34 -23.41 10.09
N TYR A 39 -0.31 -23.29 8.94
CA TYR A 39 0.30 -23.32 7.61
C TYR A 39 0.35 -21.95 6.96
N ARG A 40 -0.17 -20.92 7.62
CA ARG A 40 -0.11 -19.57 7.12
C ARG A 40 1.37 -19.21 6.99
N PRO A 41 1.88 -18.97 5.76
CA PRO A 41 3.25 -18.55 5.58
C PRO A 41 3.50 -17.36 6.51
N LYS A 42 4.59 -17.42 7.27
CA LYS A 42 5.07 -16.22 7.94
C LYS A 42 5.19 -15.15 6.86
N ARG A 43 4.62 -13.97 7.11
CA ARG A 43 4.61 -12.89 6.11
C ARG A 43 6.03 -12.36 5.99
N THR A 44 6.87 -13.03 5.20
CA THR A 44 8.23 -12.60 4.91
C THR A 44 8.14 -11.43 3.94
N SER A 45 8.44 -10.21 4.40
CA SER A 45 8.52 -9.06 3.50
C SER A 45 9.69 -9.25 2.54
N LYS A 46 9.69 -8.50 1.42
CA LYS A 46 10.84 -8.46 0.52
C LYS A 46 12.12 -8.05 1.25
N SER A 47 12.03 -7.08 2.17
CA SER A 47 13.13 -6.70 3.07
C SER A 47 13.63 -7.87 3.91
N PHE A 48 12.71 -8.66 4.50
CA PHE A 48 13.09 -9.81 5.31
C PHE A 48 13.90 -10.83 4.49
N LYS A 49 13.40 -11.21 3.30
CA LYS A 49 14.12 -12.12 2.40
C LYS A 49 15.48 -11.57 1.97
N ALA A 50 15.55 -10.27 1.65
CA ALA A 50 16.79 -9.60 1.30
C ALA A 50 17.81 -9.63 2.45
N LYS A 51 17.36 -9.42 3.71
CA LYS A 51 18.20 -9.53 4.90
C LYS A 51 18.70 -10.96 5.12
N GLU A 52 17.84 -11.97 4.95
CA GLU A 52 18.24 -13.39 5.02
C GLU A 52 19.26 -13.76 3.94
N ALA A 53 19.16 -13.17 2.75
CA ALA A 53 20.13 -13.33 1.67
C ALA A 53 21.47 -12.60 1.92
N GLY A 54 21.62 -11.89 3.05
CA GLY A 54 22.86 -11.21 3.41
C GLY A 54 23.00 -9.78 2.87
N LEU A 55 21.95 -9.19 2.28
CA LEU A 55 21.98 -7.81 1.78
C LEU A 55 21.86 -6.76 2.90
N GLY A 56 21.57 -7.16 4.14
CA GLY A 56 21.43 -6.27 5.30
C GLY A 56 22.69 -5.42 5.56
N PRO A 57 23.87 -6.03 5.77
CA PRO A 57 25.12 -5.29 5.96
C PRO A 57 25.49 -4.40 4.76
N ILE A 58 25.13 -4.79 3.54
CA ILE A 58 25.40 -3.98 2.34
C ILE A 58 24.50 -2.73 2.31
N ALA A 59 23.21 -2.88 2.68
CA ALA A 59 22.32 -1.75 2.83
C ALA A 59 22.82 -0.75 3.88
N GLU A 60 23.32 -1.24 5.02
CA GLU A 60 23.93 -0.41 6.06
C GLU A 60 25.17 0.31 5.54
N LYS A 61 26.06 -0.39 4.83
CA LYS A 61 27.24 0.19 4.18
C LYS A 61 26.88 1.33 3.23
N ILE A 62 25.85 1.13 2.39
CA ILE A 62 25.34 2.18 1.48
C ILE A 62 24.79 3.37 2.27
N ILE A 63 24.24 3.20 3.47
CA ILE A 63 23.77 4.33 4.29
C ILE A 63 24.93 5.05 4.99
N SER A 64 25.91 4.31 5.52
CA SER A 64 26.96 4.86 6.38
C SER A 64 28.17 5.40 5.62
N GLU A 65 28.45 4.89 4.43
CA GLU A 65 29.67 5.20 3.67
C GLU A 65 29.35 6.00 2.39
N GLN A 66 30.32 6.81 1.95
CA GLN A 66 30.28 7.49 0.65
C GLN A 66 30.76 6.53 -0.45
N ILE A 67 29.96 5.50 -0.73
CA ILE A 67 30.27 4.45 -1.69
C ILE A 67 29.21 4.39 -2.81
N ASP A 68 29.64 4.03 -4.01
CA ASP A 68 28.72 3.67 -5.09
C ASP A 68 27.91 2.41 -4.70
N PRO A 69 26.57 2.39 -4.86
CA PRO A 69 25.75 1.23 -4.49
C PRO A 69 26.14 -0.07 -5.20
N THR A 70 26.64 0.00 -6.44
CA THR A 70 27.13 -1.16 -7.20
C THR A 70 28.47 -1.64 -6.66
N GLU A 71 29.36 -0.72 -6.28
CA GLU A 71 30.63 -1.09 -5.63
C GLU A 71 30.41 -1.71 -4.25
N ALA A 72 29.37 -1.28 -3.51
CA ALA A 72 29.00 -1.88 -2.24
C ALA A 72 28.60 -3.37 -2.37
N LEU A 73 28.14 -3.79 -3.55
CA LEU A 73 27.81 -5.18 -3.89
C LEU A 73 29.02 -6.01 -4.33
N ALA A 74 30.24 -5.45 -4.34
CA ALA A 74 31.43 -6.17 -4.80
C ALA A 74 31.61 -7.50 -4.06
N GLY A 75 31.63 -8.60 -4.81
CA GLY A 75 31.78 -9.97 -4.30
C GLY A 75 30.51 -10.59 -3.72
N PHE A 76 29.37 -9.89 -3.74
CA PHE A 76 28.08 -10.45 -3.36
C PHE A 76 27.50 -11.30 -4.50
N SER A 77 26.97 -12.48 -4.17
CA SER A 77 26.25 -13.35 -5.09
C SER A 77 25.23 -14.17 -4.32
N HIS A 78 24.02 -14.29 -4.87
CA HIS A 78 22.94 -15.06 -4.29
C HIS A 78 22.01 -15.57 -5.40
N GLU A 79 21.50 -16.80 -5.29
CA GLU A 79 20.67 -17.43 -6.34
C GLU A 79 19.37 -16.65 -6.60
N ASP A 80 18.70 -16.19 -5.54
CA ASP A 80 17.47 -15.38 -5.64
C ASP A 80 17.70 -13.94 -6.17
N TYR A 81 18.94 -13.46 -6.21
CA TYR A 81 19.31 -12.11 -6.64
C TYR A 81 20.50 -12.19 -7.61
N PRO A 82 20.27 -12.75 -8.83
CA PRO A 82 21.33 -13.18 -9.73
C PRO A 82 22.08 -12.01 -10.41
N ASP A 83 21.48 -10.83 -10.42
CA ASP A 83 22.00 -9.63 -11.09
C ASP A 83 21.96 -8.39 -10.18
N VAL A 84 22.77 -7.38 -10.52
CA VAL A 84 22.91 -6.13 -9.74
C VAL A 84 21.58 -5.39 -9.57
N GLU A 85 20.70 -5.41 -10.58
CA GLU A 85 19.41 -4.72 -10.51
C GLU A 85 18.51 -5.34 -9.44
N SER A 86 18.40 -6.67 -9.43
CA SER A 86 17.65 -7.42 -8.42
C SER A 86 18.20 -7.23 -6.99
N GLN A 87 19.52 -7.12 -6.86
CA GLN A 87 20.20 -6.89 -5.58
C GLN A 87 19.92 -5.46 -5.05
N LEU A 88 20.01 -4.47 -5.94
CA LEU A 88 19.72 -3.08 -5.60
C LEU A 88 18.23 -2.88 -5.26
N ASP A 89 17.29 -3.48 -6.01
CA ASP A 89 15.85 -3.47 -5.67
C ASP A 89 15.60 -4.06 -4.27
N ALA A 90 16.25 -5.18 -3.96
CA ALA A 90 16.16 -5.83 -2.66
C ALA A 90 16.71 -4.95 -1.53
N ILE A 91 17.81 -4.24 -1.76
CA ILE A 91 18.35 -3.23 -0.83
C ILE A 91 17.36 -2.07 -0.66
N GLN A 92 16.76 -1.54 -1.73
CA GLN A 92 15.74 -0.49 -1.62
C GLN A 92 14.57 -0.94 -0.75
N HIS A 93 14.13 -2.18 -0.89
CA HIS A 93 13.10 -2.75 -0.01
C HIS A 93 13.52 -2.81 1.47
N ILE A 94 14.81 -3.01 1.77
CA ILE A 94 15.33 -2.89 3.14
C ILE A 94 15.20 -1.46 3.64
N LEU A 95 15.67 -0.48 2.86
CA LEU A 95 15.62 0.94 3.23
C LEU A 95 14.17 1.44 3.40
N ILE A 96 13.27 1.03 2.50
CA ILE A 96 11.83 1.35 2.55
C ILE A 96 11.14 0.75 3.79
N ASP A 97 11.56 -0.44 4.23
CA ASP A 97 11.05 -1.05 5.47
C ASP A 97 11.54 -0.33 6.72
N ASP A 98 12.76 0.19 6.70
CA ASP A 98 13.35 0.99 7.77
C ASP A 98 12.72 2.39 7.85
N TRP A 99 12.68 3.13 6.74
CA TRP A 99 12.11 4.49 6.67
C TRP A 99 10.61 4.52 7.05
N ALA A 100 9.90 3.42 6.82
CA ALA A 100 8.50 3.28 7.24
C ALA A 100 8.32 3.21 8.76
N GLN A 101 9.38 2.95 9.53
CA GLN A 101 9.33 3.00 11.00
C GLN A 101 9.43 4.44 11.55
N ASN A 102 9.76 5.43 10.71
CA ASN A 102 9.75 6.84 11.10
C ASN A 102 8.30 7.35 11.19
N ILE A 103 7.66 7.10 12.33
CA ILE A 103 6.27 7.50 12.62
C ILE A 103 6.07 9.02 12.53
N PRO A 104 6.95 9.88 13.10
CA PRO A 104 6.85 11.32 12.92
C PRO A 104 6.80 11.75 11.45
N LEU A 105 7.72 11.24 10.63
CA LEU A 105 7.75 11.54 9.20
C LEU A 105 6.47 11.08 8.50
N THR A 106 6.08 9.82 8.65
CA THR A 106 4.89 9.28 7.96
C THR A 106 3.60 10.00 8.37
N THR A 107 3.50 10.45 9.63
CA THR A 107 2.40 11.28 10.12
C THR A 107 2.39 12.66 9.45
N GLU A 108 3.54 13.30 9.35
CA GLU A 108 3.69 14.59 8.66
C GLU A 108 3.36 14.49 7.18
N LEU A 109 3.82 13.42 6.51
CA LEU A 109 3.52 13.16 5.09
C LEU A 109 2.02 12.99 4.85
N LYS A 110 1.30 12.31 5.76
CA LYS A 110 -0.17 12.21 5.72
C LYS A 110 -0.81 13.60 5.82
N ALA A 111 -0.40 14.41 6.78
CA ALA A 111 -0.95 15.75 6.97
C ALA A 111 -0.67 16.65 5.75
N THR A 112 0.50 16.53 5.13
CA THR A 112 0.89 17.27 3.92
C THR A 112 0.06 16.84 2.72
N PHE A 113 -0.03 15.53 2.43
CA PHE A 113 -0.81 15.01 1.32
C PHE A 113 -2.31 15.31 1.49
N ALA A 114 -2.85 15.26 2.71
CA ALA A 114 -4.25 15.57 2.98
C ALA A 114 -4.66 17.00 2.57
N LYS A 115 -3.71 17.95 2.46
CA LYS A 115 -4.00 19.33 2.02
C LYS A 115 -4.37 19.39 0.54
N THR A 116 -3.78 18.53 -0.28
CA THR A 116 -3.97 18.49 -1.75
C THR A 116 -4.80 17.28 -2.19
N ALA A 117 -5.17 16.39 -1.26
CA ALA A 117 -5.93 15.20 -1.54
C ALA A 117 -7.31 15.49 -2.16
N VAL A 118 -7.58 14.87 -3.29
CA VAL A 118 -8.86 14.89 -4.02
C VAL A 118 -9.44 13.48 -4.10
N LEU A 119 -10.76 13.36 -3.94
CA LEU A 119 -11.48 12.13 -4.25
C LEU A 119 -11.90 12.19 -5.72
N LYS A 120 -11.41 11.24 -6.51
CA LYS A 120 -11.81 11.02 -7.89
C LYS A 120 -12.79 9.86 -7.97
N SER A 121 -13.88 10.07 -8.69
CA SER A 121 -14.84 9.03 -9.05
C SER A 121 -14.94 8.92 -10.55
N THR A 122 -14.83 7.70 -11.07
CA THR A 122 -14.98 7.38 -12.48
C THR A 122 -15.95 6.23 -12.67
N VAL A 123 -16.61 6.15 -13.82
CA VAL A 123 -17.38 4.95 -14.16
C VAL A 123 -16.43 3.74 -14.25
N ALA A 124 -16.86 2.59 -13.72
CA ALA A 124 -16.05 1.37 -13.68
C ALA A 124 -15.81 0.78 -15.09
N SER A 125 -16.79 0.92 -15.98
CA SER A 125 -16.68 0.62 -17.42
C SER A 125 -17.79 1.32 -18.21
N GLU A 126 -17.63 1.47 -19.52
CA GLU A 126 -18.65 2.06 -20.40
C GLU A 126 -20.02 1.36 -20.29
N GLU A 127 -20.01 0.03 -20.17
CA GLU A 127 -21.22 -0.80 -20.03
C GLU A 127 -22.02 -0.50 -18.75
N LYS A 128 -21.35 0.02 -17.71
CA LYS A 128 -22.00 0.38 -16.43
C LYS A 128 -22.72 1.71 -16.47
N LYS A 129 -22.56 2.53 -17.52
CA LYS A 129 -23.24 3.83 -17.63
C LYS A 129 -24.77 3.69 -17.66
N GLU A 130 -25.27 2.72 -18.43
CA GLU A 130 -26.72 2.51 -18.58
C GLU A 130 -27.37 1.95 -17.31
N VAL A 131 -26.74 0.95 -16.68
CA VAL A 131 -27.22 0.35 -15.43
C VAL A 131 -27.05 1.31 -14.24
N GLY A 132 -26.05 2.18 -14.32
CA GLY A 132 -25.62 3.11 -13.29
C GLY A 132 -26.20 4.52 -13.39
N LYS A 133 -27.24 4.78 -14.20
CA LYS A 133 -27.75 6.15 -14.48
C LYS A 133 -28.02 7.00 -13.24
N LYS A 134 -28.41 6.40 -12.12
CA LYS A 134 -28.60 7.10 -10.83
C LYS A 134 -27.33 7.71 -10.23
N PHE A 135 -26.15 7.30 -10.71
CA PHE A 135 -24.84 7.80 -10.29
C PHE A 135 -24.17 8.67 -11.37
N ARG A 136 -24.92 9.11 -12.39
CA ARG A 136 -24.37 9.84 -13.55
C ARG A 136 -23.53 11.06 -13.16
N ASP A 137 -23.95 11.78 -12.12
CA ASP A 137 -23.26 12.97 -11.62
C ASP A 137 -21.86 12.67 -11.05
N TYR A 138 -21.52 11.38 -10.86
CA TYR A 138 -20.26 10.88 -10.32
C TYR A 138 -19.44 10.05 -11.32
N PHE A 139 -19.85 9.98 -12.60
CA PHE A 139 -19.09 9.25 -13.64
C PHE A 139 -17.76 9.92 -13.98
N GLU A 140 -17.66 11.23 -13.75
CA GLU A 140 -16.44 12.01 -13.86
C GLU A 140 -16.50 13.11 -12.79
N PHE A 141 -16.06 12.76 -11.59
CA PHE A 141 -16.12 13.66 -10.44
C PHE A 141 -14.76 13.76 -9.77
N SER A 142 -14.41 14.97 -9.35
CA SER A 142 -13.17 15.26 -8.63
C SER A 142 -13.41 16.41 -7.65
N GLU A 143 -13.25 16.17 -6.36
CA GLU A 143 -13.40 17.19 -5.32
C GLU A 143 -12.40 16.97 -4.18
N GLY A 144 -11.94 18.04 -3.54
CA GLY A 144 -11.04 17.96 -2.40
C GLY A 144 -11.63 17.14 -1.24
N VAL A 145 -10.87 16.18 -0.73
CA VAL A 145 -11.29 15.24 0.33
C VAL A 145 -11.77 15.98 1.59
N ASN A 146 -11.20 17.15 1.88
CA ASN A 146 -11.58 17.95 3.04
C ASN A 146 -12.90 18.70 2.88
N LYS A 147 -13.30 19.04 1.64
CA LYS A 147 -14.50 19.82 1.34
C LYS A 147 -15.70 18.95 0.94
N LEU A 148 -15.44 17.67 0.64
CA LEU A 148 -16.43 16.74 0.13
C LEU A 148 -17.59 16.54 1.13
N PRO A 149 -18.85 16.86 0.75
CA PRO A 149 -20.01 16.62 1.59
C PRO A 149 -20.30 15.13 1.82
N SER A 150 -20.74 14.79 3.03
CA SER A 150 -20.99 13.40 3.46
C SER A 150 -22.00 12.65 2.57
N HIS A 151 -23.10 13.27 2.18
CA HIS A 151 -24.11 12.65 1.31
C HIS A 151 -23.55 12.29 -0.09
N ARG A 152 -22.65 13.11 -0.66
CA ARG A 152 -22.02 12.82 -1.95
C ARG A 152 -21.04 11.66 -1.83
N LEU A 153 -20.25 11.66 -0.76
CA LEU A 153 -19.34 10.55 -0.46
C LEU A 153 -20.11 9.22 -0.33
N LEU A 154 -21.22 9.21 0.43
CA LEU A 154 -22.04 8.01 0.61
C LEU A 154 -22.68 7.54 -0.70
N ALA A 155 -23.15 8.46 -1.56
CA ALA A 155 -23.67 8.13 -2.88
C ALA A 155 -22.59 7.47 -3.77
N MET A 156 -21.38 8.03 -3.78
CA MET A 156 -20.23 7.48 -4.49
C MET A 156 -19.81 6.10 -3.95
N LEU A 157 -19.77 5.93 -2.63
CA LEU A 157 -19.45 4.65 -1.99
C LEU A 157 -20.49 3.57 -2.33
N ARG A 158 -21.77 3.94 -2.38
CA ARG A 158 -22.84 3.04 -2.86
C ARG A 158 -22.63 2.67 -4.32
N GLY A 159 -22.30 3.62 -5.19
CA GLY A 159 -21.99 3.35 -6.59
C GLY A 159 -20.79 2.40 -6.76
N ARG A 160 -19.78 2.52 -5.90
CA ARG A 160 -18.66 1.58 -5.83
C ARG A 160 -19.09 0.19 -5.38
N GLN A 161 -19.93 0.09 -4.34
CA GLN A 161 -20.46 -1.19 -3.85
C GLN A 161 -21.31 -1.91 -4.90
N GLU A 162 -22.04 -1.15 -5.72
CA GLU A 162 -22.81 -1.67 -6.85
C GLU A 162 -21.95 -1.95 -8.11
N ASN A 163 -20.62 -1.82 -8.02
CA ASN A 163 -19.65 -1.99 -9.13
C ASN A 163 -19.93 -1.08 -10.33
N VAL A 164 -20.47 0.12 -10.10
CA VAL A 164 -20.73 1.14 -11.12
C VAL A 164 -19.61 2.18 -11.14
N LEU A 165 -19.07 2.53 -9.97
CA LEU A 165 -18.03 3.56 -9.83
C LEU A 165 -16.71 2.96 -9.31
N GLY A 166 -15.60 3.48 -9.82
CA GLY A 166 -14.29 3.39 -9.17
C GLY A 166 -14.04 4.65 -8.33
N LEU A 167 -13.49 4.48 -7.13
CA LEU A 167 -13.07 5.60 -6.28
C LEU A 167 -11.57 5.52 -6.02
N LYS A 168 -10.90 6.66 -6.18
CA LYS A 168 -9.47 6.82 -5.88
C LYS A 168 -9.26 8.13 -5.13
N VAL A 169 -8.43 8.10 -4.10
CA VAL A 169 -7.87 9.32 -3.53
C VAL A 169 -6.58 9.64 -4.29
N ASP A 170 -6.44 10.86 -4.75
CA ASP A 170 -5.29 11.34 -5.53
C ASP A 170 -4.79 12.65 -4.94
N GLY A 171 -3.60 13.11 -5.32
CA GLY A 171 -3.01 14.32 -4.76
C GLY A 171 -1.61 14.60 -5.31
N GLU A 172 -1.00 15.67 -4.81
CA GLU A 172 0.34 16.11 -5.22
C GLU A 172 1.44 15.30 -4.51
N ASP A 173 2.52 15.01 -5.23
CA ASP A 173 3.65 14.22 -4.74
C ASP A 173 4.87 15.07 -4.35
N ASP A 174 5.01 16.27 -4.91
CA ASP A 174 6.24 17.07 -4.81
C ASP A 174 6.58 17.46 -3.38
N ALA A 175 5.61 17.97 -2.61
CA ALA A 175 5.84 18.38 -1.23
C ALA A 175 6.17 17.19 -0.29
N PRO A 176 5.44 16.05 -0.33
CA PRO A 176 5.85 14.83 0.38
C PRO A 176 7.26 14.33 0.00
N LEU A 177 7.59 14.31 -1.29
CA LEU A 177 8.91 13.88 -1.76
C LEU A 177 10.02 14.80 -1.28
N ALA A 178 9.87 16.11 -1.44
CA ALA A 178 10.83 17.10 -0.95
C ALA A 178 11.05 16.97 0.57
N ARG A 179 9.99 16.67 1.33
CA ARG A 179 10.09 16.45 2.78
C ARG A 179 10.90 15.19 3.14
N ILE A 180 10.75 14.10 2.37
CA ILE A 180 11.55 12.88 2.53
C ILE A 180 13.01 13.14 2.18
N GLU A 181 13.27 13.84 1.07
CA GLU A 181 14.64 14.20 0.65
C GLU A 181 15.34 15.05 1.73
N THR A 182 14.60 15.98 2.35
CA THR A 182 15.09 16.80 3.47
C THR A 182 15.36 15.95 4.72
N GLU A 183 14.45 15.03 5.10
CA GLU A 183 14.62 14.18 6.30
C GLU A 183 15.93 13.40 6.26
N TYR A 184 16.27 12.85 5.09
CA TYR A 184 17.43 11.99 4.90
C TYR A 184 18.64 12.74 4.30
N ASN A 185 18.56 14.08 4.22
CA ASN A 185 19.62 14.95 3.67
C ASN A 185 20.13 14.50 2.29
N LEU A 186 19.23 14.05 1.42
CA LEU A 186 19.60 13.39 0.17
C LEU A 186 20.34 14.31 -0.80
N ASP A 187 20.10 15.62 -0.78
CA ASP A 187 20.77 16.61 -1.63
C ASP A 187 22.28 16.75 -1.36
N GLN A 188 22.75 16.32 -0.19
CA GLN A 188 24.16 16.41 0.20
C GLN A 188 24.90 15.08 0.06
N VAL A 189 24.20 14.02 -0.35
CA VAL A 189 24.78 12.70 -0.51
C VAL A 189 25.82 12.69 -1.63
N GLN A 190 26.97 12.09 -1.34
CA GLN A 190 28.01 11.75 -2.31
C GLN A 190 28.35 10.26 -2.20
N PRO A 191 28.81 9.59 -3.26
CA PRO A 191 28.89 10.10 -4.65
C PRO A 191 27.51 10.29 -5.32
N GLN A 192 27.48 10.89 -6.51
CA GLN A 192 26.23 11.14 -7.25
C GLN A 192 25.39 9.87 -7.47
N THR A 193 26.03 8.74 -7.78
CA THR A 193 25.35 7.46 -8.00
C THR A 193 24.62 6.96 -6.74
N ARG A 194 25.21 7.19 -5.56
CA ARG A 194 24.57 6.94 -4.27
C ARG A 194 23.39 7.87 -4.03
N GLN A 195 23.54 9.15 -4.37
CA GLN A 195 22.46 10.13 -4.25
C GLN A 195 21.27 9.72 -5.12
N ASP A 196 21.50 9.36 -6.38
CA ASP A 196 20.46 8.95 -7.32
C ASP A 196 19.73 7.69 -6.82
N PHE A 197 20.47 6.71 -6.31
CA PHE A 197 19.90 5.51 -5.72
C PHE A 197 19.00 5.80 -4.51
N LEU A 198 19.43 6.68 -3.59
CA LEU A 198 18.64 7.04 -2.43
C LEU A 198 17.43 7.91 -2.78
N LYS A 199 17.53 8.82 -3.75
CA LYS A 199 16.38 9.59 -4.26
C LYS A 199 15.35 8.69 -4.96
N GLN A 200 15.81 7.71 -5.74
CA GLN A 200 14.93 6.69 -6.29
C GLN A 200 14.25 5.87 -5.18
N THR A 201 15.00 5.54 -4.12
CA THR A 201 14.45 4.87 -2.92
C THR A 201 13.37 5.73 -2.24
N ALA A 202 13.56 7.05 -2.12
CA ALA A 202 12.57 7.99 -1.59
C ALA A 202 11.29 8.02 -2.42
N LYS A 203 11.43 7.99 -3.74
CA LYS A 203 10.29 7.90 -4.66
C LYS A 203 9.52 6.60 -4.47
N LEU A 204 10.20 5.47 -4.36
CA LEU A 204 9.58 4.16 -4.11
C LEU A 204 8.95 4.06 -2.71
N PHE A 205 9.61 4.62 -1.69
CA PHE A 205 9.08 4.72 -0.34
C PHE A 205 7.76 5.49 -0.32
N TRP A 206 7.72 6.64 -0.98
CA TRP A 206 6.51 7.45 -1.09
C TRP A 206 5.43 6.74 -1.92
N LEU A 207 5.67 6.53 -3.21
CA LEU A 207 4.65 6.07 -4.16
C LEU A 207 4.25 4.61 -3.96
N GLY A 208 5.20 3.75 -3.57
CA GLY A 208 4.98 2.31 -3.44
C GLY A 208 4.44 1.89 -2.08
N LYS A 209 4.70 2.65 -1.02
CA LYS A 209 4.38 2.24 0.36
C LYS A 209 3.55 3.24 1.14
N VAL A 210 4.02 4.47 1.30
CA VAL A 210 3.40 5.45 2.20
C VAL A 210 2.13 6.05 1.59
N ARG A 211 2.18 6.49 0.33
CA ARG A 211 1.04 7.09 -0.37
C ARG A 211 -0.18 6.17 -0.44
N PRO A 212 -0.07 4.89 -0.86
CA PRO A 212 -1.24 3.99 -0.89
C PRO A 212 -1.88 3.78 0.48
N GLN A 213 -1.07 3.75 1.55
CA GLN A 213 -1.58 3.63 2.93
C GLN A 213 -2.33 4.89 3.35
N ILE A 214 -1.80 6.07 3.03
CA ILE A 214 -2.45 7.36 3.29
C ILE A 214 -3.76 7.48 2.50
N GLU A 215 -3.77 7.18 1.21
CA GLU A 215 -4.96 7.21 0.35
C GLU A 215 -6.09 6.35 0.96
N HIS A 216 -5.76 5.14 1.39
CA HIS A 216 -6.71 4.25 2.06
C HIS A 216 -7.18 4.80 3.42
N SER A 217 -6.25 5.30 4.25
CA SER A 217 -6.54 5.87 5.56
C SER A 217 -7.49 7.06 5.45
N LEU A 218 -7.21 8.01 4.55
CA LEU A 218 -8.02 9.21 4.35
C LEU A 218 -9.44 8.86 3.88
N LEU A 219 -9.58 7.94 2.92
CA LEU A 219 -10.89 7.49 2.47
C LEU A 219 -11.68 6.80 3.60
N THR A 220 -11.00 5.98 4.40
CA THR A 220 -11.61 5.28 5.53
C THR A 220 -12.11 6.27 6.58
N GLU A 221 -11.29 7.23 6.97
CA GLU A 221 -11.64 8.27 7.94
C GLU A 221 -12.82 9.11 7.47
N LYS A 222 -12.81 9.55 6.21
CA LYS A 222 -13.92 10.32 5.65
C LYS A 222 -15.21 9.53 5.54
N ARG A 223 -15.14 8.24 5.20
CA ARG A 223 -16.30 7.36 5.21
C ARG A 223 -16.90 7.26 6.61
N LEU A 224 -16.08 6.98 7.63
CA LEU A 224 -16.55 6.84 9.01
C LEU A 224 -17.20 8.13 9.51
N ALA A 225 -16.62 9.29 9.19
CA ALA A 225 -17.20 10.59 9.53
C ALA A 225 -18.56 10.81 8.84
N ALA A 226 -18.67 10.47 7.55
CA ALA A 226 -19.91 10.62 6.80
C ALA A 226 -21.03 9.68 7.29
N GLU A 227 -20.69 8.44 7.66
CA GLU A 227 -21.63 7.48 8.26
C GLU A 227 -22.14 8.00 9.62
N ALA A 228 -21.25 8.55 10.45
CA ALA A 228 -21.62 9.14 11.74
C ALA A 228 -22.57 10.34 11.59
N GLU A 229 -22.27 11.26 10.66
CA GLU A 229 -23.14 12.41 10.36
C GLU A 229 -24.52 11.97 9.87
N ALA A 230 -24.57 10.99 8.97
CA ALA A 230 -25.84 10.45 8.47
C ALA A 230 -26.68 9.85 9.61
N MET A 231 -26.07 9.07 10.51
CA MET A 231 -26.77 8.52 11.67
C MET A 231 -27.34 9.62 12.58
N GLN A 232 -26.62 10.71 12.79
CA GLN A 232 -27.10 11.82 13.61
C GLN A 232 -28.34 12.49 12.97
N VAL A 233 -28.30 12.76 11.67
CA VAL A 233 -29.44 13.34 10.93
C VAL A 233 -30.65 12.41 10.96
N PHE A 234 -30.46 11.09 10.83
CA PHE A 234 -31.56 10.14 10.97
C PHE A 234 -32.16 10.13 12.38
N ALA A 235 -31.33 10.18 13.41
CA ALA A 235 -31.78 10.21 14.80
C ALA A 235 -32.57 11.48 15.14
N GLU A 236 -32.18 12.64 14.60
CA GLU A 236 -32.90 13.90 14.75
C GLU A 236 -34.26 13.88 14.05
N ASN A 237 -34.37 13.25 12.88
CA ASN A 237 -35.63 13.11 12.13
C ASN A 237 -36.61 12.08 12.72
N LEU A 238 -36.13 11.19 13.59
CA LEU A 238 -36.93 10.17 14.28
C LEU A 238 -37.49 10.67 15.64
N ARG A 239 -37.10 11.86 16.08
CA ARG A 239 -37.66 12.56 17.26
C ARG A 239 -38.83 13.46 16.86
#